data_AF-A0A0D7CE91-F1
#
_entry.id   AF-A0A0D7CE91-F1
#
_cell.length_a   1.000
_cell.length_b   1.000
_cell.length_c   1.000
_cell.angle_alpha   90.00
_cell.angle_beta   90.00
_cell.angle_gamma   90.00
#
_symmetry.space_group_name_H-M   'P 1'
#
loop_
_entity.id
_entity.type
_entity.pdbx_description
1 polymer ?
#
loop_
_entity_poly.entity_id
_entity_poly.type
_entity_poly.pdbx_seq_one_letter_code
_entity_poly.pdbx_strand_id
1 'polypeptide(L)' 'MAKWFVGNDRGQTSVEYLGIIAVVVAIVIAIAGTDIGQSIYDAITSKISQLTG' A
#
# COMPACT_ATOMS: atom_id res chain seq x y z
N MET A 1 -5.19 -29.29 -26.79
CA MET A 1 -5.48 -29.19 -25.35
C MET A 1 -4.38 -28.38 -24.69
N ALA A 2 -4.55 -27.06 -24.60
CA ALA A 2 -3.53 -26.16 -24.04
C ALA A 2 -3.45 -26.39 -22.53
N LYS A 3 -2.41 -27.08 -22.09
CA LYS A 3 -2.16 -27.30 -20.67
C LYS A 3 -1.45 -26.06 -20.14
N TRP A 4 -2.24 -25.12 -19.62
CA TRP A 4 -1.77 -24.04 -18.76
C TRP A 4 -1.29 -24.68 -17.45
N PHE A 5 -0.08 -25.23 -17.49
CA PHE A 5 0.64 -25.49 -16.26
C PHE A 5 0.94 -24.12 -15.65
N VAL A 6 0.08 -23.74 -14.72
CA VAL A 6 0.36 -22.81 -13.62
C VAL A 6 1.85 -22.88 -13.31
N GLY A 7 2.53 -21.75 -13.54
CA GLY A 7 3.91 -21.56 -13.13
C GLY A 7 4.04 -21.97 -11.68
N ASN A 8 5.04 -22.80 -11.41
CA ASN A 8 5.24 -23.48 -10.16
C ASN A 8 5.42 -22.48 -8.98
N ASP A 9 4.34 -22.16 -8.26
CA ASP A 9 4.34 -21.47 -6.94
C ASP A 9 4.95 -22.33 -5.83
N ARG A 10 6.00 -23.09 -6.14
CA ARG A 10 6.66 -24.00 -5.20
C ARG A 10 8.15 -23.70 -5.20
N GLY A 11 8.55 -22.85 -4.26
CA GLY A 11 9.96 -22.55 -4.00
C GLY A 11 10.39 -21.13 -4.35
N GLN A 12 9.50 -20.14 -4.19
CA GLN A 12 9.91 -18.76 -3.97
C GLN A 12 10.88 -18.75 -2.79
N THR A 13 12.13 -18.42 -3.05
CA THR A 13 13.19 -18.45 -2.03
C THR A 13 12.80 -17.52 -0.89
N SER A 14 13.09 -17.87 0.38
CA SER A 14 12.71 -17.04 1.54
C SER A 14 13.14 -15.58 1.40
N VAL A 15 14.21 -15.35 0.63
CA VAL A 15 14.75 -14.03 0.29
C VAL A 15 13.82 -13.20 -0.60
N GLU A 16 13.06 -13.80 -1.53
CA GLU A 16 12.13 -13.08 -2.40
C GLU A 16 10.91 -12.57 -1.61
N TYR A 17 10.39 -13.38 -0.68
CA TYR A 17 9.36 -12.93 0.27
C TYR A 17 9.88 -11.84 1.20
N LEU A 18 11.11 -12.00 1.71
CA LEU A 18 11.77 -11.00 2.54
C LEU A 18 12.04 -9.68 1.78
N GLY A 19 12.32 -9.77 0.48
CA GLY A 19 12.47 -8.62 -0.40
C GLY A 19 11.16 -7.85 -0.57
N ILE A 20 10.05 -8.56 -0.82
CA ILE A 20 8.73 -7.93 -0.95
C ILE A 20 8.31 -7.27 0.37
N ILE A 21 8.44 -7.96 1.52
CA ILE A 21 8.09 -7.35 2.82
C ILE A 21 8.98 -6.15 3.14
N ALA A 22 10.27 -6.17 2.79
CA ALA A 22 11.15 -5.02 2.98
C ALA A 22 10.68 -3.80 2.19
N VAL A 23 10.27 -3.99 0.93
CA VAL A 23 9.69 -2.93 0.10
C VAL A 23 8.37 -2.42 0.70
N VAL A 24 7.49 -3.32 1.13
CA VAL A 24 6.22 -2.95 1.76
C VAL A 24 6.46 -2.12 3.02
N VAL A 25 7.37 -2.55 3.90
CA VAL A 25 7.71 -1.82 5.13
C VAL A 25 8.32 -0.46 4.80
N ALA A 26 9.20 -0.36 3.80
CA ALA A 26 9.77 0.91 3.37
C ALA A 26 8.67 1.89 2.92
N ILE A 27 7.66 1.42 2.17
CA ILE A 27 6.53 2.23 1.74
C ILE A 27 5.65 2.62 2.93
N VAL A 28 5.36 1.69 3.85
CA VAL A 28 4.56 1.97 5.05
C VAL A 28 5.23 3.04 5.91
N ILE A 29 6.55 2.97 6.10
CA ILE A 29 7.31 3.99 6.86
C ILE A 29 7.32 5.33 6.12
N ALA A 30 7.54 5.32 4.79
CA ALA A 30 7.50 6.53 3.99
C ALA A 30 6.15 7.23 4.07
N ILE A 31 5.04 6.48 4.10
CA ILE A 31 3.68 7.04 4.26
C ILE A 31 3.44 7.47 5.71
N ALA A 32 3.82 6.67 6.70
CA ALA A 32 3.62 6.97 8.11
C ALA A 32 4.41 8.19 8.59
N GLY A 33 5.55 8.49 7.97
CA GLY A 33 6.34 9.70 8.23
C GLY A 33 5.82 10.95 7.52
N THR A 34 4.69 10.88 6.81
CA THR A 34 4.08 12.02 6.12
C THR A 34 2.77 12.44 6.79
N ASP A 35 2.45 13.73 6.70
CA ASP A 35 1.20 14.30 7.23
C ASP A 35 0.02 14.12 6.27
N ILE A 36 0.04 13.09 5.42
CA ILE A 36 -0.99 12.89 4.39
C ILE A 36 -2.37 12.62 5.01
N GLY A 37 -2.42 11.89 6.13
CA GLY A 37 -3.66 11.63 6.86
C GLY A 37 -4.30 12.91 7.39
N GLN A 38 -3.50 13.79 8.00
CA GLN A 38 -3.96 15.09 8.50
C GLN A 38 -4.40 16.00 7.35
N SER A 39 -3.62 16.05 6.25
CA SER A 39 -3.94 16.86 5.08
C SER A 39 -5.28 16.47 4.43
N ILE A 40 -5.55 15.17 4.32
CA ILE A 40 -6.83 14.67 3.80
C ILE A 40 -7.97 14.99 4.78
N TYR A 41 -7.76 14.78 6.07
CA TYR A 41 -8.75 15.11 7.11
C TYR A 41 -9.14 16.60 7.08
N ASP A 42 -8.15 17.49 7.01
CA ASP A 42 -8.37 18.93 6.97
C ASP A 42 -9.12 19.34 5.69
N ALA A 43 -8.74 18.77 4.55
CA ALA A 43 -9.41 19.01 3.27
C ALA A 43 -10.88 18.59 3.30
N ILE A 44 -11.19 17.41 3.84
CA ILE A 44 -12.56 16.91 3.98
C ILE A 44 -13.35 17.80 4.95
N THR A 45 -12.79 18.10 6.11
CA THR A 45 -13.44 18.93 7.14
C THR A 45 -13.74 20.33 6.61
N SER A 46 -12.80 20.93 5.88
CA SER A 46 -12.98 22.23 5.21
C SER A 46 -14.12 22.18 4.18
N LYS A 47 -14.20 21.11 3.39
CA LYS A 47 -15.28 20.93 2.42
C LYS A 47 -16.64 20.74 3.07
N ILE A 48 -16.71 20.00 4.17
CA ILE A 48 -17.96 19.87 4.94
C ILE A 48 -18.38 21.24 5.48
N SER A 49 -17.46 21.98 6.10
CA SER A 49 -17.76 23.31 6.64
C SER A 49 -18.27 24.29 5.58
N GLN A 50 -17.78 24.20 4.33
CA GLN A 50 -18.25 25.02 3.21
C GLN A 50 -19.69 24.68 2.77
N LEU A 51 -20.15 23.45 3.03
CA LEU A 51 -21.48 22.98 2.64
C LEU A 51 -22.51 23.13 3.76
N THR A 52 -22.07 23.13 5.01
CA THR A 52 -22.96 23.15 6.18
C THR A 52 -23.02 24.48 6.92
N GLY A 53 -22.06 25.38 6.67
CA GLY A 53 -22.08 26.77 7.16
C GLY A 53 -22.72 27.71 6.17
#